data_AF-A0A256W6F8-F1
#
_entry.id   AF-A0A256W6F8-F1
#
_cell.length_a   1.000
_cell.length_b   1.000
_cell.length_c   1.000
_cell.angle_alpha   90.00
_cell.angle_beta   90.00
_cell.angle_gamma   90.00
#
_symmetry.space_group_name_H-M   'P 1'
#
loop_
_entity.id
_entity.type
_entity.pdbx_description
1 polymer ?
#
loop_
_entity_poly.entity_id
_entity_poly.type
_entity_poly.pdbx_seq_one_letter_code
_entity_poly.pdbx_strand_id
1 'polypeptide(L)'
;MGAQFASTADFRWAQFDSIANFKRAQFDSIANFSGAQFKSDIDFNKVALPKYLGLSNITRITNELDLTTAIINSNQICNINLTGSEIGKFRFRYKRFKLWFPAEDSIDYEFKASVYQDLLKKQMDEGFTQSHEILDKEYREFQYTDGQSQYGPLWGHFMNWLDKTWWGYGYDKELVIRNVIIIYLLLSLFNTFMFRHLTVNVYEAPKINEWRDETKGSKVGEWRNETKGSRVGLFFKSIPFSLFYTAQIFFGVKFFGERLKYKQNLQGWKIFNLIYFFTIYLGGLVCLAYM
;
A
#
# COMPACT_ATOMS: atom_id res chain seq x y z
N MET A 1 -31.56 20.41 -23.80
CA MET A 1 -30.81 19.15 -23.96
C MET A 1 -29.34 19.50 -24.08
N GLY A 2 -28.42 18.64 -23.64
CA GLY A 2 -26.98 18.82 -23.90
C GLY A 2 -26.56 18.13 -25.19
N ALA A 3 -25.40 18.48 -25.73
CA ALA A 3 -24.81 17.79 -26.87
C ALA A 3 -24.38 16.36 -26.49
N GLN A 4 -24.47 15.41 -27.41
CA GLN A 4 -23.99 14.04 -27.20
C GLN A 4 -22.87 13.74 -28.18
N PHE A 5 -21.74 13.29 -27.65
CA PHE A 5 -20.57 12.86 -28.40
C PHE A 5 -20.36 11.37 -28.17
N ALA A 6 -20.85 10.55 -29.11
CA ALA A 6 -20.94 9.10 -28.97
C ALA A 6 -19.58 8.35 -29.05
N SER A 7 -18.48 9.06 -29.33
CA SER A 7 -17.15 8.49 -29.49
C SER A 7 -16.08 9.50 -29.04
N THR A 8 -15.01 9.68 -29.80
CA THR A 8 -14.01 10.73 -29.57
C THR A 8 -14.56 12.09 -29.98
N ALA A 9 -14.57 13.03 -29.04
CA ALA A 9 -14.72 14.45 -29.30
C ALA A 9 -13.35 15.13 -29.21
N ASP A 10 -12.87 15.68 -30.33
CA ASP A 10 -11.56 16.31 -30.43
C ASP A 10 -11.71 17.83 -30.56
N PHE A 11 -11.29 18.54 -29.52
CA PHE A 11 -11.20 20.00 -29.42
C PHE A 11 -9.76 20.44 -29.21
N ARG A 12 -8.77 19.63 -29.61
CA ARG A 12 -7.36 20.02 -29.50
C ARG A 12 -7.11 21.34 -30.20
N TRP A 13 -6.40 22.23 -29.53
CA TRP A 13 -6.06 23.57 -30.03
C TRP A 13 -7.27 24.46 -30.39
N ALA A 14 -8.48 24.06 -30.02
CA ALA A 14 -9.67 24.86 -30.26
C ALA A 14 -9.59 26.18 -29.48
N GLN A 15 -10.07 27.25 -30.11
CA GLN A 15 -10.16 28.57 -29.48
C GLN A 15 -11.62 28.87 -29.19
N PHE A 16 -11.94 29.03 -27.91
CA PHE A 16 -13.24 29.48 -27.44
C PHE A 16 -13.12 30.96 -27.04
N ASP A 17 -13.42 31.83 -28.00
CA ASP A 17 -13.33 33.30 -27.84
C ASP A 17 -14.47 33.88 -27.00
N SER A 18 -15.54 33.10 -26.81
CA SER A 18 -16.71 33.44 -26.00
C SER A 18 -17.05 32.25 -25.10
N ILE A 19 -18.14 32.37 -24.33
CA ILE A 19 -18.57 31.33 -23.38
C ILE A 19 -18.70 29.98 -24.10
N ALA A 20 -17.96 28.98 -23.63
CA ALA A 20 -18.01 27.61 -24.12
C ALA A 20 -18.96 26.78 -23.25
N ASN A 21 -20.14 26.46 -23.78
CA ASN A 21 -21.19 25.80 -23.01
C ASN A 21 -21.25 24.29 -23.31
N PHE A 22 -20.78 23.48 -22.37
CA PHE A 22 -20.88 22.01 -22.36
C PHE A 22 -21.82 21.51 -21.26
N LYS A 23 -22.71 22.37 -20.75
CA LYS A 23 -23.66 22.03 -19.70
C LYS A 23 -24.53 20.85 -20.13
N ARG A 24 -24.57 19.81 -19.30
CA ARG A 24 -25.28 18.55 -19.58
C ARG A 24 -24.87 17.84 -20.87
N ALA A 25 -23.74 18.21 -21.47
CA ALA A 25 -23.18 17.45 -22.58
C ALA A 25 -22.76 16.06 -22.10
N GLN A 26 -22.73 15.09 -23.01
CA GLN A 26 -22.34 13.72 -22.73
C GLN A 26 -21.18 13.34 -23.64
N PHE A 27 -20.07 12.94 -23.01
CA PHE A 27 -18.91 12.40 -23.70
C PHE A 27 -18.75 10.93 -23.33
N ASP A 28 -18.81 10.03 -24.32
CA ASP A 28 -18.79 8.60 -24.03
C ASP A 28 -17.36 8.08 -23.82
N SER A 29 -16.49 8.24 -24.83
CA SER A 29 -15.16 7.59 -24.83
C SER A 29 -14.02 8.52 -24.48
N ILE A 30 -13.81 9.56 -25.30
CA ILE A 30 -12.68 10.50 -25.18
C ILE A 30 -13.21 11.91 -25.42
N ALA A 31 -12.87 12.85 -24.55
CA ALA A 31 -13.00 14.27 -24.82
C ALA A 31 -11.61 14.89 -24.71
N ASN A 32 -11.06 15.36 -25.82
CA ASN A 32 -9.71 15.88 -25.89
C ASN A 32 -9.74 17.39 -26.10
N PHE A 33 -9.37 18.14 -25.07
CA PHE A 33 -9.22 19.60 -25.09
C PHE A 33 -7.75 20.02 -25.05
N SER A 34 -6.79 19.12 -25.29
CA SER A 34 -5.37 19.45 -25.14
C SER A 34 -4.96 20.66 -25.98
N GLY A 35 -4.31 21.64 -25.35
CA GLY A 35 -3.91 22.90 -25.99
C GLY A 35 -5.05 23.87 -26.32
N ALA A 36 -6.30 23.56 -25.94
CA ALA A 36 -7.43 24.46 -26.13
C ALA A 36 -7.26 25.76 -25.33
N GLN A 37 -7.87 26.83 -25.83
CA GLN A 37 -7.81 28.16 -25.22
C GLN A 37 -9.23 28.61 -24.88
N PHE A 38 -9.44 29.00 -23.63
CA PHE A 38 -10.71 29.46 -23.10
C PHE A 38 -10.57 30.93 -22.67
N LYS A 39 -10.92 31.86 -23.58
CA LYS A 39 -10.83 33.30 -23.31
C LYS A 39 -11.98 33.81 -22.44
N SER A 40 -13.04 33.02 -22.29
CA SER A 40 -14.21 33.30 -21.45
C SER A 40 -14.59 32.08 -20.61
N ASP A 41 -15.74 32.13 -19.95
CA ASP A 41 -16.25 31.05 -19.10
C ASP A 41 -16.45 29.74 -19.86
N ILE A 42 -16.17 28.64 -19.17
CA ILE A 42 -16.42 27.28 -19.64
C ILE A 42 -17.43 26.61 -18.70
N ASP A 43 -18.62 26.26 -19.21
CA ASP A 43 -19.69 25.67 -18.41
C ASP A 43 -19.70 24.14 -18.58
N PHE A 44 -19.15 23.42 -17.60
CA PHE A 44 -19.18 21.94 -17.50
C PHE A 44 -20.23 21.45 -16.50
N ASN A 45 -21.21 22.28 -16.13
CA ASN A 45 -22.22 21.91 -15.15
C ASN A 45 -23.00 20.66 -15.58
N LYS A 46 -23.01 19.63 -14.72
CA LYS A 46 -23.67 18.34 -14.97
C LYS A 46 -23.27 17.66 -16.29
N VAL A 47 -22.07 17.95 -16.80
CA VAL A 47 -21.50 17.20 -17.93
C VAL A 47 -21.33 15.72 -17.55
N ALA A 48 -21.63 14.79 -18.45
CA ALA A 48 -21.25 13.39 -18.27
C ALA A 48 -19.84 13.19 -18.84
N LEU A 49 -18.89 12.83 -17.97
CA LEU A 49 -17.47 12.76 -18.30
C LEU A 49 -17.12 11.48 -19.06
N PRO A 50 -16.14 11.57 -19.99
CA PRO A 50 -15.65 10.43 -20.76
C PRO A 50 -14.81 9.48 -19.90
N LYS A 51 -14.40 8.36 -20.49
CA LYS A 51 -13.36 7.50 -19.91
C LYS A 51 -12.00 8.21 -19.87
N TYR A 52 -11.70 9.02 -20.88
CA TYR A 52 -10.47 9.82 -20.97
C TYR A 52 -10.79 11.29 -21.26
N LEU A 53 -10.33 12.16 -20.37
CA LEU A 53 -10.46 13.61 -20.48
C LEU A 53 -9.05 14.22 -20.65
N GLY A 54 -8.76 14.66 -21.87
CA GLY A 54 -7.51 15.37 -22.18
C GLY A 54 -7.65 16.86 -21.87
N LEU A 55 -6.91 17.35 -20.88
CA LEU A 55 -6.85 18.76 -20.50
C LEU A 55 -5.37 19.17 -20.33
N SER A 56 -4.48 18.65 -21.17
CA SER A 56 -3.06 19.03 -21.16
C SER A 56 -2.83 20.35 -21.91
N ASN A 57 -1.77 21.08 -21.57
CA ASN A 57 -1.36 22.34 -22.20
C ASN A 57 -2.43 23.45 -22.21
N ILE A 58 -3.35 23.45 -21.25
CA ILE A 58 -4.31 24.53 -21.04
C ILE A 58 -3.62 25.66 -20.24
N THR A 59 -2.97 26.55 -20.97
CA THR A 59 -2.21 27.71 -20.44
C THR A 59 -2.93 29.05 -20.68
N ARG A 60 -4.13 28.99 -21.26
CA ARG A 60 -4.96 30.16 -21.56
C ARG A 60 -6.38 29.87 -21.15
N ILE A 61 -6.63 30.03 -19.85
CA ILE A 61 -7.95 29.83 -19.26
C ILE A 61 -8.26 30.98 -18.28
N THR A 62 -9.28 31.78 -18.62
CA THR A 62 -9.61 32.98 -17.85
C THR A 62 -10.11 32.60 -16.45
N ASN A 63 -11.15 31.76 -16.39
CA ASN A 63 -11.84 31.39 -15.16
C ASN A 63 -11.67 29.90 -14.85
N GLU A 64 -11.84 29.54 -13.58
CA GLU A 64 -11.71 28.16 -13.14
C GLU A 64 -12.70 27.23 -13.87
N LEU A 65 -12.22 26.07 -14.33
CA LEU A 65 -13.02 24.99 -14.87
C LEU A 65 -13.47 24.09 -13.70
N ASP A 66 -14.76 24.15 -13.36
CA ASP A 66 -15.35 23.39 -12.26
C ASP A 66 -16.05 22.10 -12.77
N LEU A 67 -15.53 20.94 -12.36
CA LEU A 67 -16.11 19.60 -12.59
C LEU A 67 -16.72 18.98 -11.33
N THR A 68 -16.89 19.73 -10.23
CA THR A 68 -17.46 19.20 -8.98
C THR A 68 -18.89 18.71 -9.12
N THR A 69 -19.62 19.23 -10.12
CA THR A 69 -20.99 18.80 -10.47
C THR A 69 -21.04 17.84 -11.65
N ALA A 70 -19.90 17.44 -12.19
CA ALA A 70 -19.83 16.52 -13.30
C ALA A 70 -20.31 15.12 -12.90
N ILE A 71 -20.91 14.42 -13.85
CA ILE A 71 -21.48 13.09 -13.70
C ILE A 71 -20.49 12.08 -14.28
N ILE A 72 -20.13 11.08 -13.49
CA ILE A 72 -19.35 9.93 -13.95
C ILE A 72 -20.21 8.69 -13.72
N ASN A 73 -20.35 7.81 -14.71
CA ASN A 73 -21.13 6.57 -14.58
C ASN A 73 -20.64 5.72 -13.40
N SER A 74 -21.52 5.15 -12.58
CA SER A 74 -21.16 4.56 -11.25
C SER A 74 -20.00 3.57 -11.27
N ASN A 75 -19.78 2.87 -12.39
CA ASN A 75 -18.75 1.84 -12.54
C ASN A 75 -17.49 2.35 -13.28
N GLN A 76 -17.37 3.67 -13.47
CA GLN A 76 -16.31 4.31 -14.24
C GLN A 76 -15.48 5.27 -13.37
N ILE A 77 -14.19 5.31 -13.71
CA ILE A 77 -13.21 6.33 -13.31
C ILE A 77 -12.90 7.17 -14.57
N CYS A 78 -12.82 8.48 -14.41
CA CYS A 78 -12.38 9.38 -15.48
C CYS A 78 -10.85 9.51 -15.45
N ASN A 79 -10.17 9.02 -16.48
CA ASN A 79 -8.73 9.24 -16.63
C ASN A 79 -8.51 10.66 -17.13
N ILE A 80 -7.80 11.49 -16.36
CA ILE A 80 -7.60 12.90 -16.67
C ILE A 80 -6.13 13.19 -16.93
N ASN A 81 -5.84 13.88 -18.03
CA ASN A 81 -4.49 14.39 -18.32
C ASN A 81 -4.48 15.91 -18.08
N LEU A 82 -3.59 16.38 -17.20
CA LEU A 82 -3.41 17.80 -16.85
C LEU A 82 -1.99 18.32 -17.13
N THR A 83 -1.19 17.57 -17.89
CA THR A 83 0.23 17.92 -18.11
C THR A 83 0.37 19.27 -18.79
N GLY A 84 1.25 20.13 -18.28
CA GLY A 84 1.49 21.47 -18.85
C GLY A 84 0.33 22.45 -18.71
N SER A 85 -0.68 22.14 -17.90
CA SER A 85 -1.82 23.03 -17.65
C SER A 85 -1.68 23.78 -16.33
N GLU A 86 -2.36 24.92 -16.22
CA GLU A 86 -2.44 25.67 -14.96
C GLU A 86 -3.36 24.94 -13.96
N ILE A 87 -2.83 23.94 -13.24
CA ILE A 87 -3.62 23.02 -12.38
C ILE A 87 -4.53 23.77 -11.37
N GLY A 88 -4.10 24.93 -10.87
CA GLY A 88 -4.90 25.77 -9.97
C GLY A 88 -6.24 26.23 -10.57
N LYS A 89 -6.40 26.22 -11.90
CA LYS A 89 -7.61 26.57 -12.64
C LYS A 89 -8.59 25.41 -12.83
N PHE A 90 -8.31 24.22 -12.27
CA PHE A 90 -9.20 23.07 -12.35
C PHE A 90 -9.70 22.69 -10.97
N ARG A 91 -11.03 22.61 -10.82
CA ARG A 91 -11.65 22.26 -9.55
C ARG A 91 -12.52 21.03 -9.69
N PHE A 92 -12.14 19.98 -8.99
CA PHE A 92 -12.85 18.71 -9.01
C PHE A 92 -12.47 17.85 -7.81
N ARG A 93 -13.33 16.91 -7.42
CA ARG A 93 -13.05 15.93 -6.36
C ARG A 93 -12.37 14.72 -6.99
N TYR A 94 -11.10 14.50 -6.68
CA TYR A 94 -10.27 13.45 -7.28
C TYR A 94 -10.78 12.01 -7.07
N LYS A 95 -11.66 11.74 -6.09
CA LYS A 95 -12.19 10.40 -5.76
C LYS A 95 -12.60 9.52 -6.96
N ARG A 96 -13.03 10.12 -8.06
CA ARG A 96 -13.50 9.41 -9.27
C ARG A 96 -12.65 9.69 -10.51
N PHE A 97 -11.46 10.21 -10.30
CA PHE A 97 -10.48 10.51 -11.31
C PHE A 97 -9.24 9.65 -11.10
N LYS A 98 -8.45 9.51 -12.16
CA LYS A 98 -7.11 8.93 -12.12
C LYS A 98 -6.23 9.73 -13.07
N LEU A 99 -5.01 10.06 -12.68
CA LEU A 99 -4.09 10.78 -13.54
C LEU A 99 -3.64 9.83 -14.63
N TRP A 100 -3.68 10.34 -15.85
CA TRP A 100 -3.27 9.60 -17.03
C TRP A 100 -2.26 10.40 -17.81
N PHE A 101 -1.10 9.79 -18.00
CA PHE A 101 0.01 10.32 -18.77
C PHE A 101 0.12 9.49 -20.05
N PRO A 102 -0.28 10.02 -21.22
CA PRO A 102 -0.19 9.31 -22.49
C PRO A 102 1.26 8.90 -22.78
N ALA A 103 1.46 7.66 -23.21
CA ALA A 103 2.81 7.14 -23.49
C ALA A 103 3.44 7.84 -24.70
N GLU A 104 2.61 8.32 -25.64
CA GLU A 104 3.07 9.02 -26.84
C GLU A 104 3.79 10.34 -26.52
N ASP A 105 3.45 10.97 -25.40
CA ASP A 105 3.94 12.30 -25.02
C ASP A 105 5.36 12.28 -24.42
N SER A 106 5.95 11.09 -24.18
CA SER A 106 7.32 10.92 -23.64
C SER A 106 7.61 11.77 -22.40
N ILE A 107 6.62 11.87 -21.50
CA ILE A 107 6.65 12.73 -20.31
C ILE A 107 7.64 12.18 -19.29
N ASP A 108 8.61 13.01 -18.88
CA ASP A 108 9.60 12.64 -17.87
C ASP A 108 8.99 12.53 -16.46
N TYR A 109 9.71 11.84 -15.58
CA TYR A 109 9.29 11.59 -14.21
C TYR A 109 9.03 12.87 -13.40
N GLU A 110 9.92 13.87 -13.50
CA GLU A 110 9.84 15.10 -12.71
C GLU A 110 8.61 15.90 -13.09
N PHE A 111 8.29 15.95 -14.38
CA PHE A 111 7.10 16.64 -14.87
C PHE A 111 5.81 15.92 -14.50
N LYS A 112 5.78 14.58 -14.50
CA LYS A 112 4.64 13.83 -13.93
C LYS A 112 4.49 14.11 -12.44
N ALA A 113 5.60 14.09 -11.70
CA ALA A 113 5.63 14.34 -10.26
C ALA A 113 5.12 15.75 -9.91
N SER A 114 5.47 16.77 -10.70
CA SER A 114 4.97 18.13 -10.50
C SER A 114 3.45 18.22 -10.67
N VAL A 115 2.87 17.50 -11.63
CA VAL A 115 1.40 17.42 -11.80
C VAL A 115 0.73 16.83 -10.56
N TYR A 116 1.29 15.76 -9.98
CA TYR A 116 0.78 15.21 -8.73
C TYR A 116 0.87 16.21 -7.58
N GLN A 117 2.02 16.87 -7.41
CA GLN A 117 2.25 17.83 -6.32
C GLN A 117 1.31 19.04 -6.38
N ASP A 118 1.16 19.64 -7.56
CA ASP A 118 0.28 20.78 -7.76
C ASP A 118 -1.19 20.40 -7.52
N LEU A 119 -1.59 19.21 -7.98
CA LEU A 119 -2.95 18.73 -7.77
C LEU A 119 -3.20 18.36 -6.31
N LEU A 120 -2.23 17.75 -5.61
CA LEU A 120 -2.30 17.47 -4.18
C LEU A 120 -2.52 18.76 -3.38
N LYS A 121 -1.75 19.80 -3.69
CA LYS A 121 -1.91 21.12 -3.10
C LYS A 121 -3.31 21.67 -3.37
N LYS A 122 -3.77 21.65 -4.62
CA LYS A 122 -5.12 22.11 -4.99
C LYS A 122 -6.22 21.34 -4.27
N GLN A 123 -6.13 20.01 -4.14
CA GLN A 123 -7.11 19.22 -3.40
C GLN A 123 -7.12 19.58 -1.91
N MET A 124 -5.94 19.87 -1.32
CA MET A 124 -5.83 20.28 0.08
C MET A 124 -6.38 21.68 0.32
N ASP A 125 -6.03 22.65 -0.52
CA ASP A 125 -6.49 24.05 -0.45
C ASP A 125 -8.03 24.15 -0.56
N GLU A 126 -8.66 23.25 -1.32
CA GLU A 126 -10.13 23.15 -1.47
C GLU A 126 -10.82 22.36 -0.34
N GLY A 127 -10.06 21.79 0.60
CA GLY A 127 -10.59 20.95 1.68
C GLY A 127 -11.13 19.59 1.21
N PHE A 128 -10.69 19.09 0.04
CA PHE A 128 -11.10 17.79 -0.49
C PHE A 128 -10.27 16.64 0.11
N THR A 129 -10.30 16.49 1.44
CA THR A 129 -9.44 15.56 2.21
C THR A 129 -9.44 14.11 1.69
N GLN A 130 -10.62 13.52 1.46
CA GLN A 130 -10.71 12.15 0.89
C GLN A 130 -10.07 12.05 -0.51
N SER A 131 -10.22 13.09 -1.33
CA SER A 131 -9.67 13.12 -2.68
C SER A 131 -8.16 13.33 -2.65
N HIS A 132 -7.68 14.17 -1.73
CA HIS A 132 -6.25 14.36 -1.47
C HIS A 132 -5.58 13.05 -1.03
N GLU A 133 -6.17 12.30 -0.09
CA GLU A 133 -5.65 11.00 0.34
C GLU A 133 -5.56 10.00 -0.82
N ILE A 134 -6.62 9.89 -1.63
CA ILE A 134 -6.63 8.98 -2.79
C ILE A 134 -5.52 9.36 -3.78
N LEU A 135 -5.36 10.66 -4.06
CA LEU A 135 -4.32 11.18 -4.93
C LEU A 135 -2.91 10.95 -4.36
N ASP A 136 -2.70 11.10 -3.06
CA ASP A 136 -1.39 10.88 -2.44
C ASP A 136 -0.99 9.40 -2.49
N LYS A 137 -1.94 8.50 -2.23
CA LYS A 137 -1.76 7.05 -2.40
C LYS A 137 -1.38 6.71 -3.85
N GLU A 138 -2.04 7.31 -4.84
CA GLU A 138 -1.69 7.15 -6.26
C GLU A 138 -0.29 7.72 -6.56
N TYR A 139 0.06 8.89 -6.03
CA TYR A 139 1.36 9.51 -6.24
C TYR A 139 2.50 8.66 -5.67
N ARG A 140 2.34 8.12 -4.45
CA ARG A 140 3.34 7.23 -3.85
C ARG A 140 3.50 5.93 -4.63
N GLU A 141 2.39 5.34 -5.09
CA GLU A 141 2.45 4.18 -5.98
C GLU A 141 3.23 4.51 -7.26
N PHE A 142 2.99 5.69 -7.85
CA PHE A 142 3.77 6.20 -8.99
C PHE A 142 5.26 6.35 -8.66
N GLN A 143 5.62 6.94 -7.51
CA GLN A 143 7.01 7.14 -7.10
C GLN A 143 7.78 5.81 -6.98
N TYR A 144 7.11 4.72 -6.63
CA TYR A 144 7.74 3.40 -6.59
C TYR A 144 7.76 2.66 -7.94
N THR A 145 6.74 2.83 -8.77
CA THR A 145 6.47 1.91 -9.89
C THR A 145 6.71 2.49 -11.28
N ASP A 146 6.86 3.81 -11.43
CA ASP A 146 7.19 4.40 -12.72
C ASP A 146 8.55 3.89 -13.23
N GLY A 147 8.66 3.68 -14.55
CA GLY A 147 9.85 3.11 -15.17
C GLY A 147 11.11 3.97 -15.02
N GLN A 148 10.96 5.26 -14.74
CA GLN A 148 12.07 6.20 -14.47
C GLN A 148 12.34 6.38 -12.97
N SER A 149 11.62 5.69 -12.09
CA SER A 149 11.81 5.75 -10.65
C SER A 149 13.19 5.26 -10.22
N GLN A 150 13.75 5.92 -9.18
CA GLN A 150 15.02 5.54 -8.55
C GLN A 150 15.03 4.13 -7.95
N TYR A 151 13.87 3.56 -7.61
CA TYR A 151 13.79 2.25 -6.96
C TYR A 151 14.04 1.11 -7.95
N GLY A 152 13.92 1.35 -9.26
CA GLY A 152 13.97 0.31 -10.29
C GLY A 152 12.78 -0.67 -10.20
N PRO A 153 12.60 -1.56 -11.20
CA PRO A 153 11.35 -2.30 -11.36
C PRO A 153 11.05 -3.28 -10.21
N LEU A 154 12.01 -4.14 -9.87
CA LEU A 154 11.80 -5.19 -8.87
C LEU A 154 11.65 -4.62 -7.45
N TRP A 155 12.58 -3.76 -7.07
CA TRP A 155 12.60 -3.19 -5.73
C TRP A 155 11.49 -2.15 -5.54
N GLY A 156 11.16 -1.38 -6.58
CA GLY A 156 10.00 -0.49 -6.59
C GLY A 156 8.68 -1.23 -6.31
N HIS A 157 8.40 -2.33 -7.02
CA HIS A 157 7.19 -3.12 -6.74
C HIS A 157 7.15 -3.70 -5.33
N PHE A 158 8.28 -4.18 -4.81
CA PHE A 158 8.37 -4.67 -3.43
C PHE A 158 8.09 -3.56 -2.41
N MET A 159 8.72 -2.39 -2.57
CA MET A 159 8.52 -1.24 -1.67
C MET A 159 7.08 -0.72 -1.76
N ASN A 160 6.49 -0.65 -2.95
CA ASN A 160 5.07 -0.32 -3.12
C ASN A 160 4.16 -1.31 -2.36
N TRP A 161 4.40 -2.61 -2.53
CA TRP A 161 3.65 -3.65 -1.81
C TRP A 161 3.78 -3.49 -0.29
N LEU A 162 5.00 -3.25 0.20
CA LEU A 162 5.27 -3.07 1.61
C LEU A 162 4.56 -1.83 2.16
N ASP A 163 4.77 -0.66 1.55
CA ASP A 163 4.19 0.63 1.97
C ASP A 163 2.65 0.59 1.95
N LYS A 164 2.07 -0.01 0.90
CA LYS A 164 0.62 -0.22 0.75
C LYS A 164 0.06 -1.18 1.79
N THR A 165 0.71 -2.32 2.00
CA THR A 165 0.17 -3.40 2.84
C THR A 165 0.41 -3.10 4.32
N TRP A 166 1.55 -2.51 4.67
CA TRP A 166 2.00 -2.30 6.04
C TRP A 166 1.15 -1.29 6.79
N TRP A 167 0.94 -0.11 6.20
CA TRP A 167 0.22 1.01 6.83
C TRP A 167 -0.57 1.88 5.84
N GLY A 168 -0.83 1.38 4.62
CA GLY A 168 -1.63 2.07 3.62
C GLY A 168 -1.03 3.41 3.22
N TYR A 169 0.28 3.44 2.96
CA TYR A 169 1.05 4.65 2.71
C TYR A 169 1.05 5.69 3.85
N GLY A 170 0.82 5.25 5.09
CA GLY A 170 0.82 6.08 6.30
C GLY A 170 -0.55 6.57 6.73
N TYR A 171 -1.61 6.28 5.96
CA TYR A 171 -2.98 6.67 6.28
C TYR A 171 -3.71 5.66 7.16
N ASP A 172 -3.33 4.38 7.09
CA ASP A 172 -4.13 3.28 7.65
C ASP A 172 -3.40 2.59 8.82
N LYS A 173 -3.38 3.24 9.99
CA LYS A 173 -2.71 2.73 11.21
C LYS A 173 -3.24 1.38 11.68
N GLU A 174 -4.51 1.08 11.42
CA GLU A 174 -5.13 -0.21 11.76
C GLU A 174 -4.46 -1.39 11.04
N LEU A 175 -3.89 -1.16 9.84
CA LEU A 175 -3.16 -2.20 9.10
C LEU A 175 -1.90 -2.62 9.84
N VAL A 176 -1.21 -1.70 10.52
CA VAL A 176 -0.01 -2.01 11.31
C VAL A 176 -0.36 -3.03 12.38
N ILE A 177 -1.36 -2.73 13.21
CA ILE A 177 -1.80 -3.63 14.29
C ILE A 177 -2.18 -5.00 13.73
N ARG A 178 -3.00 -5.03 12.67
CA ARG A 178 -3.40 -6.27 12.00
C ARG A 178 -2.20 -7.09 11.51
N ASN A 179 -1.26 -6.44 10.82
CA ASN A 179 -0.10 -7.11 10.23
C ASN A 179 0.87 -7.61 11.31
N VAL A 180 1.08 -6.85 12.38
CA VAL A 180 1.87 -7.28 13.54
C VAL A 180 1.27 -8.54 14.16
N ILE A 181 -0.06 -8.58 14.36
CA ILE A 181 -0.76 -9.78 14.85
C ILE A 181 -0.57 -10.95 13.89
N ILE A 182 -0.74 -10.75 12.58
CA ILE A 182 -0.58 -11.81 11.57
C ILE A 182 0.85 -12.36 11.59
N ILE A 183 1.88 -11.50 11.57
CA ILE A 183 3.29 -11.92 11.60
C ILE A 183 3.58 -12.69 12.89
N TYR A 184 3.14 -12.18 14.04
CA TYR A 184 3.29 -12.87 15.32
C TYR A 184 2.65 -14.26 15.31
N LEU A 185 1.44 -14.40 14.77
CA LEU A 185 0.74 -15.69 14.68
C LEU A 185 1.44 -16.66 13.72
N LEU A 186 1.91 -16.18 12.56
CA LEU A 186 2.65 -17.00 11.59
C LEU A 186 3.98 -17.47 12.17
N LEU A 187 4.73 -16.59 12.83
CA LEU A 187 5.98 -16.95 13.52
C LEU A 187 5.70 -17.93 14.66
N SER A 188 4.64 -17.75 15.42
CA SER A 188 4.25 -18.66 16.50
C SER A 188 3.87 -20.05 15.98
N LEU A 189 3.16 -20.10 14.85
CA LEU A 189 2.82 -21.36 14.18
C LEU A 189 4.10 -22.07 13.69
N PHE A 190 4.99 -21.34 13.03
CA PHE A 190 6.27 -21.89 12.58
C PHE A 190 7.14 -22.36 13.76
N ASN A 191 7.20 -21.58 14.85
CA ASN A 191 7.85 -21.95 16.10
C ASN A 191 7.27 -23.23 16.71
N THR A 192 5.98 -23.50 16.51
CA THR A 192 5.33 -24.71 17.03
C THR A 192 5.97 -25.97 16.42
N PHE A 193 6.34 -25.94 15.13
CA PHE A 193 7.01 -27.06 14.47
C PHE A 193 8.42 -27.33 15.00
N MET A 194 9.14 -26.28 15.41
CA MET A 194 10.52 -26.37 15.92
C MET A 194 10.60 -26.20 17.44
N PHE A 195 9.48 -26.25 18.14
CA PHE A 195 9.36 -25.74 19.50
C PHE A 195 10.37 -26.37 20.45
N ARG A 196 10.58 -27.68 20.33
CA ARG A 196 11.57 -28.40 21.15
C ARG A 196 13.00 -27.94 20.94
N HIS A 197 13.38 -27.71 19.69
CA HIS A 197 14.72 -27.25 19.36
C HIS A 197 14.94 -25.84 19.90
N LEU A 198 13.95 -24.95 19.73
CA LEU A 198 14.04 -23.56 20.14
C LEU A 198 14.19 -23.41 21.66
N THR A 199 13.35 -24.09 22.45
CA THR A 199 13.34 -23.98 23.92
C THR A 199 14.54 -24.64 24.61
N VAL A 200 15.31 -25.46 23.90
CA VAL A 200 16.48 -26.17 24.44
C VAL A 200 17.78 -25.59 23.91
N ASN A 201 17.84 -25.25 22.63
CA ASN A 201 19.09 -24.90 21.94
C ASN A 201 19.21 -23.43 21.59
N VAL A 202 18.12 -22.63 21.62
CA VAL A 202 18.14 -21.23 21.16
C VAL A 202 17.93 -20.29 22.33
N TYR A 203 16.69 -20.16 22.78
CA TYR A 203 16.33 -19.38 23.96
C TYR A 203 15.64 -20.31 24.94
N GLU A 204 16.25 -20.49 26.10
CA GLU A 204 15.90 -21.54 27.04
C GLU A 204 14.62 -21.24 27.81
N ALA A 205 13.71 -22.24 27.88
CA ALA A 205 12.48 -22.16 28.65
C ALA A 205 12.34 -23.38 29.59
N PRO A 206 12.98 -23.35 30.77
CA PRO A 206 13.10 -24.53 31.66
C PRO A 206 11.75 -25.13 32.06
N LYS A 207 10.81 -24.31 32.54
CA LYS A 207 9.46 -24.77 32.95
C LYS A 207 8.67 -25.40 31.80
N ILE A 208 8.87 -24.91 30.58
CA ILE A 208 8.22 -25.46 29.39
C ILE A 208 8.85 -26.81 29.01
N ASN A 209 10.17 -26.92 29.15
CA ASN A 209 10.89 -28.18 28.93
C ASN A 209 10.48 -29.23 29.97
N GLU A 210 10.40 -28.88 31.25
CA GLU A 210 9.91 -29.74 32.34
C GLU A 210 8.49 -30.24 32.06
N TRP A 211 7.53 -29.32 31.79
CA TRP A 211 6.16 -29.69 31.44
C TRP A 211 6.09 -30.67 30.26
N ARG A 212 6.91 -30.47 29.23
CA ARG A 212 6.93 -31.34 28.05
C ARG A 212 7.47 -32.72 28.40
N ASP A 213 8.51 -32.78 29.21
CA ASP A 213 9.16 -34.02 29.62
C ASP A 213 8.25 -34.83 30.56
N GLU A 214 7.50 -34.16 31.45
CA GLU A 214 6.40 -34.75 32.24
C GLU A 214 5.26 -35.25 31.36
N THR A 215 4.82 -34.44 30.38
CA THR A 215 3.69 -34.78 29.48
C THR A 215 4.03 -35.94 28.54
N LYS A 216 5.31 -36.17 28.24
CA LYS A 216 5.78 -37.32 27.44
C LYS A 216 5.86 -38.62 28.24
N GLY A 217 5.69 -38.57 29.57
CA GLY A 217 5.88 -39.72 30.45
C GLY A 217 7.38 -39.97 30.64
N SER A 218 7.89 -39.60 31.82
CA SER A 218 9.24 -39.94 32.23
C SER A 218 9.35 -41.46 32.46
N LYS A 219 9.62 -42.22 31.40
CA LYS A 219 10.32 -43.50 31.48
C LYS A 219 11.37 -43.53 30.38
N VAL A 220 12.60 -43.18 30.79
CA VAL A 220 13.81 -43.39 30.01
C VAL A 220 13.87 -44.89 29.64
N GLY A 221 13.59 -45.24 28.37
CA GLY A 221 13.69 -46.62 27.89
C GLY A 221 12.83 -47.01 26.69
N GLU A 222 11.65 -46.43 26.49
CA GLU A 222 10.71 -46.88 25.43
C GLU A 222 10.64 -45.90 24.25
N TRP A 223 11.77 -45.67 23.58
CA TRP A 223 11.83 -44.78 22.41
C TRP A 223 11.15 -45.30 21.14
N ARG A 224 10.61 -46.54 21.17
CA ARG A 224 10.28 -47.31 19.96
C ARG A 224 8.80 -47.34 19.60
N ASN A 225 7.89 -46.92 20.48
CA ASN A 225 6.43 -47.05 20.28
C ASN A 225 5.64 -45.72 20.49
N GLU A 226 6.13 -44.60 19.95
CA GLU A 226 5.27 -43.39 19.83
C GLU A 226 4.23 -43.61 18.71
N THR A 227 2.96 -43.81 19.07
CA THR A 227 1.86 -43.84 18.09
C THR A 227 1.67 -42.46 17.46
N LYS A 228 1.35 -42.40 16.15
CA LYS A 228 1.17 -41.15 15.39
C LYS A 228 0.19 -40.16 16.07
N GLY A 229 -0.79 -40.66 16.82
CA GLY A 229 -1.75 -39.86 17.60
C GLY A 229 -1.14 -39.10 18.79
N SER A 230 -0.09 -39.62 19.44
CA SER A 230 0.56 -38.94 20.57
C SER A 230 1.37 -37.72 20.12
N ARG A 231 2.00 -37.78 18.94
CA ARG A 231 2.74 -36.67 18.33
C ARG A 231 1.83 -35.51 17.92
N VAL A 232 0.67 -35.82 17.34
CA VAL A 232 -0.33 -34.81 16.97
C VAL A 232 -0.93 -34.15 18.22
N GLY A 233 -1.25 -34.93 19.25
CA GLY A 233 -1.72 -34.39 20.54
C GLY A 233 -0.70 -33.47 21.21
N LEU A 234 0.59 -33.83 21.19
CA LEU A 234 1.67 -32.99 21.71
C LEU A 234 1.83 -31.68 20.92
N PHE A 235 1.69 -31.72 19.59
CA PHE A 235 1.72 -30.52 18.74
C PHE A 235 0.63 -29.53 19.16
N PHE A 236 -0.63 -29.95 19.26
CA PHE A 236 -1.72 -29.05 19.67
C PHE A 236 -1.54 -28.52 21.10
N LYS A 237 -1.06 -29.36 22.03
CA LYS A 237 -0.73 -28.91 23.40
C LYS A 237 0.41 -27.89 23.43
N SER A 238 1.31 -27.89 22.44
CA SER A 238 2.45 -26.97 22.37
C SER A 238 2.11 -25.58 21.82
N ILE A 239 0.98 -25.42 21.11
CA ILE A 239 0.55 -24.13 20.52
C ILE A 239 0.51 -22.98 21.55
N PRO A 240 -0.18 -23.08 22.70
CA PRO A 240 -0.22 -21.97 23.67
C PRO A 240 1.17 -21.62 24.24
N PHE A 241 2.03 -22.62 24.43
CA PHE A 241 3.40 -22.40 24.90
C PHE A 241 4.28 -21.77 23.81
N SER A 242 4.08 -22.15 22.54
CA SER A 242 4.77 -21.54 21.39
C SER A 242 4.35 -20.09 21.19
N LEU A 243 3.06 -19.77 21.33
CA LEU A 243 2.55 -18.39 21.33
C LEU A 243 3.25 -17.58 22.42
N PHE A 244 3.21 -18.06 23.67
CA PHE A 244 3.86 -17.36 24.79
C PHE A 244 5.38 -17.19 24.57
N TYR A 245 6.06 -18.25 24.15
CA TYR A 245 7.50 -18.22 23.85
C TYR A 245 7.83 -17.19 22.76
N THR A 246 7.06 -17.19 21.67
CA THR A 246 7.24 -16.24 20.58
C THR A 246 6.96 -14.82 21.05
N ALA A 247 5.95 -14.60 21.89
CA ALA A 247 5.63 -13.28 22.42
C ALA A 247 6.77 -12.70 23.28
N GLN A 248 7.43 -13.53 24.09
CA GLN A 248 8.59 -13.09 24.89
C GLN A 248 9.75 -12.59 24.03
N ILE A 249 9.99 -13.24 22.87
CA ILE A 249 11.07 -12.87 21.96
C ILE A 249 10.62 -11.69 21.09
N PHE A 250 9.49 -11.82 20.41
CA PHE A 250 9.00 -10.85 19.43
C PHE A 250 8.68 -9.51 20.09
N PHE A 251 8.01 -9.49 21.25
CA PHE A 251 7.73 -8.24 21.97
C PHE A 251 8.81 -7.85 22.99
N GLY A 252 9.88 -8.64 23.13
CA GLY A 252 10.94 -8.41 24.10
C GLY A 252 10.50 -8.47 25.58
N VAL A 253 9.31 -9.00 25.87
CA VAL A 253 8.75 -9.04 27.23
C VAL A 253 9.59 -9.97 28.11
N LYS A 254 10.29 -9.39 29.09
CA LYS A 254 11.17 -10.12 30.02
C LYS A 254 12.29 -10.90 29.29
N PHE A 255 12.96 -10.25 28.33
CA PHE A 255 14.15 -10.82 27.71
C PHE A 255 15.30 -10.96 28.72
N PHE A 256 15.76 -12.20 28.93
CA PHE A 256 16.91 -12.49 29.79
C PHE A 256 18.05 -13.05 28.93
N GLY A 257 19.11 -12.27 28.73
CA GLY A 257 20.25 -12.67 27.90
C GLY A 257 20.92 -13.97 28.34
N GLU A 258 20.83 -14.32 29.62
CA GLU A 258 21.35 -15.57 30.19
C GLU A 258 20.68 -16.82 29.63
N ARG A 259 19.41 -16.72 29.20
CA ARG A 259 18.66 -17.83 28.60
C ARG A 259 19.01 -18.04 27.13
N LEU A 260 19.68 -17.08 26.48
CA LEU A 260 20.11 -17.19 25.10
C LEU A 260 21.41 -18.02 25.03
N LYS A 261 21.36 -19.15 24.34
CA LYS A 261 22.51 -20.05 24.19
C LYS A 261 23.48 -19.58 23.09
N TYR A 262 23.93 -18.32 23.16
CA TYR A 262 24.72 -17.71 22.09
C TYR A 262 26.09 -18.35 21.90
N LYS A 263 26.87 -18.56 22.96
CA LYS A 263 28.22 -19.15 22.86
C LYS A 263 28.23 -20.52 22.18
N GLN A 264 27.21 -21.33 22.46
CA GLN A 264 27.05 -22.70 21.91
C GLN A 264 26.56 -22.70 20.46
N ASN A 265 26.00 -21.58 19.99
CA ASN A 265 25.48 -21.40 18.64
C ASN A 265 26.41 -20.59 17.73
N LEU A 266 27.60 -20.19 18.15
CA LEU A 266 28.56 -19.46 17.31
C LEU A 266 29.30 -20.33 16.29
N GLN A 267 29.11 -21.65 16.29
CA GLN A 267 29.88 -22.59 15.46
C GLN A 267 29.02 -23.33 14.43
N GLY A 268 29.52 -23.40 13.20
CA GLY A 268 28.91 -24.16 12.10
C GLY A 268 27.48 -23.73 11.78
N TRP A 269 26.62 -24.69 11.46
CA TRP A 269 25.22 -24.47 11.10
C TRP A 269 24.34 -23.92 12.25
N LYS A 270 24.83 -23.95 13.49
CA LYS A 270 24.08 -23.46 14.65
C LYS A 270 23.97 -21.93 14.69
N ILE A 271 24.79 -21.20 13.91
CA ILE A 271 24.67 -19.74 13.79
C ILE A 271 23.30 -19.32 13.26
N PHE A 272 22.65 -20.17 12.47
CA PHE A 272 21.27 -19.99 12.02
C PHE A 272 20.31 -19.77 13.19
N ASN A 273 20.50 -20.44 14.33
CA ASN A 273 19.65 -20.27 15.51
C ASN A 273 19.69 -18.84 16.05
N LEU A 274 20.88 -18.21 16.03
CA LEU A 274 21.05 -16.84 16.50
C LEU A 274 20.48 -15.85 15.48
N ILE A 275 20.77 -16.06 14.20
CA ILE A 275 20.20 -15.24 13.13
C ILE A 275 18.67 -15.27 13.23
N TYR A 276 18.09 -16.46 13.32
CA TYR A 276 16.66 -16.66 13.49
C TYR A 276 16.09 -15.93 14.70
N PHE A 277 16.73 -16.10 15.87
CA PHE A 277 16.32 -15.41 17.10
C PHE A 277 16.33 -13.89 16.92
N PHE A 278 17.44 -13.33 16.40
CA PHE A 278 17.58 -11.90 16.21
C PHE A 278 16.62 -11.37 15.13
N THR A 279 16.30 -12.15 14.09
CA THR A 279 15.28 -11.77 13.10
C THR A 279 13.91 -11.61 13.75
N ILE A 280 13.50 -12.54 14.63
CA ILE A 280 12.22 -12.41 15.37
C ILE A 280 12.27 -11.23 16.32
N TYR A 281 13.33 -11.10 17.11
CA TYR A 281 13.48 -10.04 18.11
C TYR A 281 13.51 -8.65 17.46
N LEU A 282 14.40 -8.42 16.49
CA LEU A 282 14.50 -7.14 15.78
C LEU A 282 13.26 -6.86 14.95
N GLY A 283 12.71 -7.87 14.27
CA GLY A 283 11.46 -7.74 13.51
C GLY A 283 10.30 -7.29 14.41
N GLY A 284 10.19 -7.86 15.61
CA GLY A 284 9.19 -7.46 16.59
C GLY A 284 9.43 -6.08 17.20
N LEU A 285 10.70 -5.67 17.42
CA LEU A 285 11.02 -4.28 17.80
C LEU A 285 10.64 -3.27 16.72
N VAL A 286 10.92 -3.57 15.45
CA VAL A 286 10.49 -2.73 14.32
C VAL A 286 8.96 -2.64 14.28
N CYS A 287 8.27 -3.77 14.44
CA CYS A 287 6.82 -3.81 14.53
C CYS A 287 6.27 -2.92 15.67
N LEU A 288 6.91 -2.97 16.85
CA LEU A 288 6.55 -2.15 18.00
C LEU A 288 6.83 -0.66 17.78
N ALA A 289 7.90 -0.30 17.07
CA ALA A 289 8.22 1.09 16.76
C ALA A 289 7.19 1.75 15.84
N TYR A 290 6.43 0.95 15.08
CA TYR A 290 5.37 1.43 14.20
C TYR A 290 3.96 1.41 14.82
N MET A 291 3.79 0.79 16.01
CA MET A 291 2.51 0.78 16.76
C MET A 291 2.38 2.00 17.65
#